data_AF-A0A538J5W0-F1
#
_entry.id   AF-A0A538J5W0-F1
#
_cell.length_a   1.000
_cell.length_b   1.000
_cell.length_c   1.000
_cell.angle_alpha   90.00
_cell.angle_beta   90.00
_cell.angle_gamma   90.00
#
_symmetry.space_group_name_H-M   'P 1'
#
loop_
_entity.id
_entity.type
_entity.pdbx_description
1 polymer ?
#
loop_
_entity_poly.entity_id
_entity_poly.type
_entity_poly.pdbx_seq_one_letter_code
_entity_poly.pdbx_strand_id
1 'polypeptide(L)'
;MAAQEPGQQTLLTALPRLEDLPKSGDGYDPDKVREAFEAFRRHSAQLQAQLRVLQAASRSGQSVEPTGHAVRMDALHLIRTASEFADTVEADAQKASEAQLAKTEEEVRRRRREQQDRESEIERYRQESERQRAEMLNAARNEARELLANANRDATQELREAEAKGNRLLEQSRHQATELTNSARAEVEQTLEWARAQASAILSRAQTGAEQLLAAAGLGESEIKGVGQAIVDAVQQATEAARTPPAQTRPAPALAAPPVSPPATPKLEETKTDKPAPEASGEQEAQSEGSAPSGESQDDQQP
;
A
#
# COMPACT_ATOMS: atom_id res chain seq x y z
N MET A 1 -83.56 -54.71 -62.21
CA MET A 1 -83.24 -54.94 -60.78
C MET A 1 -81.73 -54.89 -60.64
N ALA A 2 -81.26 -53.96 -59.81
CA ALA A 2 -79.92 -53.68 -59.26
C ALA A 2 -78.64 -54.16 -60.00
N ALA A 3 -77.79 -53.18 -60.30
CA ALA A 3 -76.51 -53.28 -61.00
C ALA A 3 -75.38 -53.89 -60.15
N GLN A 4 -74.51 -54.61 -60.85
CA GLN A 4 -73.22 -55.17 -60.43
C GLN A 4 -72.18 -54.03 -60.31
N GLU A 5 -71.60 -53.79 -59.14
CA GLU A 5 -70.40 -52.94 -59.01
C GLU A 5 -69.13 -53.74 -59.34
N PRO A 6 -68.22 -53.23 -60.17
CA PRO A 6 -66.95 -53.87 -60.48
C PRO A 6 -65.87 -53.55 -59.42
N GLY A 7 -65.05 -54.56 -59.13
CA GLY A 7 -63.75 -54.55 -58.44
C GLY A 7 -63.31 -53.28 -57.70
N GLN A 8 -63.41 -53.30 -56.38
CA GLN A 8 -62.60 -52.46 -55.50
C GLN A 8 -61.11 -52.83 -55.64
N GLN A 9 -60.39 -52.12 -56.50
CA GLN A 9 -58.93 -52.08 -56.45
C GLN A 9 -58.54 -51.38 -55.14
N THR A 10 -57.90 -52.09 -54.23
CA THR A 10 -57.31 -51.52 -53.02
C THR A 10 -56.16 -50.60 -53.46
N LEU A 11 -56.42 -49.30 -53.52
CA LEU A 11 -55.45 -48.27 -53.88
C LEU A 11 -54.26 -48.35 -52.90
N LEU A 12 -53.07 -48.65 -53.43
CA LEU A 12 -51.83 -48.56 -52.68
C LEU A 12 -51.67 -47.12 -52.17
N THR A 13 -51.47 -46.96 -50.86
CA THR A 13 -51.17 -45.64 -50.28
C THR A 13 -49.86 -45.13 -50.90
N ALA A 14 -49.89 -43.92 -51.46
CA ALA A 14 -48.73 -43.34 -52.14
C ALA A 14 -47.53 -43.29 -51.19
N LEU A 15 -46.37 -43.75 -51.65
CA LEU A 15 -45.12 -43.70 -50.89
C LEU A 15 -44.77 -42.24 -50.56
N PRO A 16 -44.55 -41.90 -49.29
CA PRO A 16 -44.06 -40.57 -48.92
C PRO A 16 -42.67 -40.37 -49.56
N ARG A 17 -42.50 -39.31 -50.35
CA ARG A 17 -41.22 -39.01 -51.00
C ARG A 17 -40.32 -38.24 -50.04
N LEU A 18 -39.01 -38.40 -50.21
CA LEU A 18 -38.01 -37.70 -49.40
C LEU A 18 -38.14 -36.17 -49.52
N GLU A 19 -38.66 -35.70 -50.65
CA GLU A 19 -38.90 -34.29 -50.97
C GLU A 19 -40.08 -33.68 -50.19
N ASP A 20 -41.01 -34.51 -49.69
CA ASP A 20 -42.23 -34.07 -49.00
C ASP A 20 -42.03 -33.90 -47.48
N LEU A 21 -40.82 -34.17 -46.97
CA LEU A 21 -40.47 -34.08 -45.56
C LEU A 21 -40.12 -32.63 -45.17
N PRO A 22 -40.82 -32.03 -44.18
CA PRO A 22 -40.52 -30.67 -43.74
C PRO A 22 -39.14 -30.59 -43.06
N LYS A 23 -38.38 -29.56 -43.41
CA LYS A 23 -37.07 -29.24 -42.81
C LYS A 23 -37.26 -28.18 -41.71
N SER A 24 -36.67 -28.40 -40.54
CA SER A 24 -36.70 -27.48 -39.40
C SER A 24 -35.27 -27.11 -39.00
N GLY A 25 -34.93 -25.82 -39.15
CA GLY A 25 -33.59 -25.31 -38.83
C GLY A 25 -32.49 -25.97 -39.67
N ASP A 26 -31.59 -26.69 -38.99
CA ASP A 26 -30.38 -27.29 -39.58
C ASP A 26 -30.57 -28.78 -39.99
N GLY A 27 -31.82 -29.27 -40.06
CA GLY A 27 -32.11 -30.67 -40.36
C GLY A 27 -33.57 -31.00 -40.71
N TYR A 28 -33.88 -32.30 -40.76
CA TYR A 28 -35.25 -32.81 -40.93
C TYR A 28 -35.96 -32.93 -39.57
N ASP A 29 -37.26 -32.65 -39.54
CA ASP A 29 -38.07 -32.78 -38.33
C ASP A 29 -38.15 -34.26 -37.88
N PRO A 30 -37.64 -34.61 -36.68
CA PRO A 30 -37.55 -36.00 -36.23
C PRO A 30 -38.91 -36.69 -36.10
N ASP A 31 -39.96 -35.95 -35.71
CA ASP A 31 -41.30 -36.52 -35.54
C ASP A 31 -41.94 -36.83 -36.90
N LYS A 32 -41.69 -35.97 -37.90
CA LYS A 32 -42.19 -36.17 -39.27
C LYS A 32 -41.43 -37.23 -40.04
N VAL A 33 -40.11 -37.33 -39.82
CA VAL A 33 -39.31 -38.45 -40.33
C VAL A 33 -39.83 -39.76 -39.77
N ARG A 34 -40.10 -39.83 -38.45
CA ARG A 34 -40.66 -41.03 -37.82
C ARG A 34 -42.03 -41.43 -38.40
N GLU A 35 -42.90 -40.46 -38.64
CA GLU A 35 -44.21 -40.67 -39.29
C GLU A 35 -44.07 -41.22 -40.72
N ALA A 36 -43.14 -40.68 -41.51
CA ALA A 36 -42.85 -41.17 -42.86
C ALA A 36 -42.28 -42.60 -42.86
N PHE A 37 -41.39 -42.93 -41.91
CA PHE A 37 -40.89 -44.30 -41.73
C PHE A 37 -41.99 -45.28 -41.30
N GLU A 38 -42.94 -44.86 -40.44
CA GLU A 38 -44.09 -45.69 -40.07
C GLU A 38 -45.06 -45.91 -41.24
N ALA A 39 -45.31 -44.89 -42.06
CA ALA A 39 -46.09 -45.01 -43.28
C ALA A 39 -45.43 -45.96 -44.29
N PHE A 40 -44.11 -45.85 -44.47
CA PHE A 40 -43.32 -46.78 -45.27
C PHE A 40 -43.41 -48.22 -44.73
N ARG A 41 -43.32 -48.41 -43.41
CA ARG A 41 -43.48 -49.74 -42.79
C ARG A 41 -44.88 -50.32 -43.05
N ARG A 42 -45.95 -49.52 -42.91
CA ARG A 42 -47.33 -49.96 -43.23
C ARG A 42 -47.47 -50.33 -44.71
N HIS A 43 -46.90 -49.52 -45.61
CA HIS A 43 -46.88 -49.81 -47.03
C HIS A 43 -46.11 -51.10 -47.35
N SER A 44 -44.94 -51.31 -46.73
CA SER A 44 -44.15 -52.53 -46.91
C SER A 44 -44.89 -53.78 -46.40
N ALA A 45 -45.62 -53.66 -45.29
CA ALA A 45 -46.46 -54.74 -44.77
C ALA A 45 -47.65 -55.04 -45.70
N GLN A 46 -48.28 -54.01 -46.27
CA GLN A 46 -49.34 -54.16 -47.28
C GLN A 46 -48.81 -54.84 -48.54
N LEU A 47 -47.63 -54.46 -49.03
CA LEU A 47 -46.98 -55.09 -50.18
C LEU A 47 -46.63 -56.56 -49.89
N GLN A 48 -46.11 -56.88 -48.71
CA GLN A 48 -45.84 -58.26 -48.29
C GLN A 48 -47.12 -59.10 -48.20
N ALA A 49 -48.24 -58.51 -47.76
CA ALA A 49 -49.54 -59.18 -47.74
C ALA A 49 -50.03 -59.46 -49.18
N GLN A 50 -49.91 -58.48 -50.08
CA GLN A 50 -50.26 -58.65 -51.50
C GLN A 50 -49.38 -59.69 -52.20
N LEU A 51 -48.07 -59.71 -51.91
CA LEU A 51 -47.16 -60.72 -52.43
C LEU A 51 -47.47 -62.12 -51.86
N ARG A 52 -47.90 -62.25 -50.61
CA ARG A 52 -48.37 -63.54 -50.07
C ARG A 52 -49.66 -64.00 -50.75
N VAL A 53 -50.59 -63.09 -51.05
CA VAL A 53 -51.82 -63.41 -51.80
C VAL A 53 -51.50 -63.79 -53.25
N LEU A 54 -50.59 -63.08 -53.92
CA LEU A 54 -50.12 -63.41 -55.27
C LEU A 54 -49.31 -64.71 -55.29
N GLN A 55 -48.52 -65.02 -54.27
CA GLN A 55 -47.83 -66.30 -54.13
C GLN A 55 -48.80 -67.44 -53.81
N ALA A 56 -49.86 -67.19 -53.04
CA ALA A 56 -50.93 -68.16 -52.80
C ALA A 56 -51.74 -68.43 -54.08
N ALA A 57 -51.97 -67.40 -54.91
CA ALA A 57 -52.57 -67.53 -56.24
C ALA A 57 -51.62 -68.19 -57.27
N SER A 58 -50.32 -67.94 -57.17
CA SER A 58 -49.27 -68.51 -58.03
C SER A 58 -48.95 -69.96 -57.70
N ARG A 59 -49.28 -70.47 -56.50
CA ARG A 59 -49.19 -71.90 -56.17
C ARG A 59 -50.23 -72.74 -56.91
N SER A 60 -51.24 -72.12 -57.52
CA SER A 60 -52.31 -72.78 -58.30
C SER A 60 -51.91 -73.07 -59.74
N GLY A 61 -50.66 -73.48 -59.95
CA GLY A 61 -50.22 -74.19 -61.16
C GLY A 61 -49.89 -73.33 -62.37
N GLN A 62 -48.67 -72.79 -62.42
CA GLN A 62 -47.88 -72.78 -63.66
C GLN A 62 -46.39 -72.57 -63.35
N SER A 63 -45.65 -73.68 -63.27
CA SER A 63 -44.19 -73.69 -63.23
C SER A 63 -43.65 -73.18 -64.57
N VAL A 64 -43.13 -71.96 -64.58
CA VAL A 64 -42.36 -71.43 -65.71
C VAL A 64 -40.91 -71.38 -65.24
N GLU A 65 -40.21 -72.47 -65.50
CA GLU A 65 -38.76 -72.62 -65.32
C GLU A 65 -38.04 -72.17 -66.61
N PRO A 66 -37.84 -70.86 -66.79
CA PRO A 66 -36.66 -70.31 -67.47
C PRO A 66 -36.09 -69.07 -66.72
N THR A 67 -36.37 -68.93 -65.42
CA THR A 67 -36.14 -67.71 -64.61
C THR A 67 -34.81 -67.67 -63.85
N GLY A 68 -34.12 -68.80 -63.66
CA GLY A 68 -32.90 -68.84 -62.83
C GLY A 68 -31.66 -68.15 -63.42
N HIS A 69 -31.55 -68.03 -64.74
CA HIS A 69 -30.44 -67.29 -65.38
C HIS A 69 -30.69 -65.78 -65.38
N ALA A 70 -31.91 -65.36 -65.73
CA ALA A 70 -32.31 -63.95 -65.68
C ALA A 70 -32.22 -63.38 -64.25
N VAL A 71 -32.71 -64.11 -63.25
CA VAL A 71 -32.61 -63.71 -61.84
C VAL A 71 -31.15 -63.68 -61.35
N ARG A 72 -30.29 -64.59 -61.81
CA ARG A 72 -28.84 -64.53 -61.49
C ARG A 72 -28.15 -63.35 -62.15
N MET A 73 -28.48 -63.04 -63.41
CA MET A 73 -27.93 -61.88 -64.12
C MET A 73 -28.41 -60.57 -63.50
N ASP A 74 -29.68 -60.49 -63.10
CA ASP A 74 -30.25 -59.35 -62.40
C ASP A 74 -29.64 -59.18 -61.00
N ALA A 75 -29.43 -60.27 -60.25
CA ALA A 75 -28.73 -60.25 -58.97
C ALA A 75 -27.27 -59.77 -59.10
N LEU A 76 -26.55 -60.21 -60.15
CA LEU A 76 -25.19 -59.73 -60.42
C LEU A 76 -25.18 -58.26 -60.84
N HIS A 77 -26.17 -57.81 -61.61
CA HIS A 77 -26.33 -56.41 -61.95
C HIS A 77 -26.62 -55.57 -60.70
N LEU A 78 -27.50 -56.05 -59.82
CA LEU A 78 -27.82 -55.41 -58.54
C LEU A 78 -26.62 -55.35 -57.60
N ILE A 79 -25.79 -56.40 -57.53
CA ILE A 79 -24.55 -56.38 -56.74
C ILE A 79 -23.57 -55.34 -57.33
N ARG A 80 -23.45 -55.26 -58.66
CA ARG A 80 -22.60 -54.26 -59.31
C ARG A 80 -23.11 -52.83 -59.07
N THR A 81 -24.41 -52.59 -59.23
CA THR A 81 -24.97 -51.26 -58.96
C THR A 81 -24.90 -50.91 -57.47
N ALA A 82 -25.01 -51.89 -56.57
CA ALA A 82 -24.78 -51.70 -55.14
C ALA A 82 -23.31 -51.38 -54.81
N SER A 83 -22.34 -52.01 -55.48
CA SER A 83 -20.92 -51.67 -55.29
C SER A 83 -20.59 -50.28 -55.83
N GLU A 84 -21.08 -49.93 -57.02
CA GLU A 84 -20.91 -48.58 -57.59
C GLU A 84 -21.58 -47.53 -56.69
N PHE A 85 -22.75 -47.82 -56.12
CA PHE A 85 -23.40 -46.95 -55.14
C PHE A 85 -22.58 -46.81 -53.86
N ALA A 86 -22.02 -47.89 -53.33
CA ALA A 86 -21.15 -47.85 -52.15
C ALA A 86 -19.91 -46.96 -52.39
N ASP A 87 -19.28 -47.08 -53.56
CA ASP A 87 -18.13 -46.24 -53.95
C ASP A 87 -18.53 -44.75 -54.01
N THR A 88 -19.74 -44.44 -54.52
CA THR A 88 -20.23 -43.05 -54.51
C THR A 88 -20.53 -42.50 -53.12
N VAL A 89 -21.06 -43.35 -52.22
CA VAL A 89 -21.32 -42.97 -50.82
C VAL A 89 -20.01 -42.73 -50.08
N GLU A 90 -19.00 -43.57 -50.31
CA GLU A 90 -17.66 -43.37 -49.73
C GLU A 90 -17.03 -42.08 -50.24
N ALA A 91 -17.06 -41.82 -51.54
CA ALA A 91 -16.52 -40.60 -52.13
C ALA A 91 -17.23 -39.34 -51.60
N ASP A 92 -18.55 -39.36 -51.46
CA ASP A 92 -19.31 -38.23 -50.90
C ASP A 92 -19.01 -38.03 -49.41
N ALA A 93 -18.90 -39.12 -48.64
CA ALA A 93 -18.53 -39.06 -47.22
C ALA A 93 -17.11 -38.51 -47.02
N GLN A 94 -16.14 -38.96 -47.84
CA GLN A 94 -14.77 -38.44 -47.82
C GLN A 94 -14.76 -36.94 -48.14
N LYS A 95 -15.42 -36.53 -49.22
CA LYS A 95 -15.53 -35.11 -49.61
C LYS A 95 -16.22 -34.25 -48.56
N ALA A 96 -17.29 -34.74 -47.93
CA ALA A 96 -17.97 -34.06 -46.83
C ALA A 96 -17.05 -33.92 -45.60
N SER A 97 -16.27 -34.96 -45.27
CA SER A 97 -15.32 -34.93 -44.16
C SER A 97 -14.17 -33.94 -44.40
N GLU A 98 -13.64 -33.89 -45.62
CA GLU A 98 -12.60 -32.93 -46.02
C GLU A 98 -13.12 -31.49 -45.91
N ALA A 99 -14.34 -31.22 -46.37
CA ALA A 99 -14.95 -29.89 -46.27
C ALA A 99 -15.19 -29.47 -44.81
N GLN A 100 -15.62 -30.40 -43.94
CA GLN A 100 -15.77 -30.14 -42.51
C GLN A 100 -14.43 -29.89 -41.83
N LEU A 101 -13.42 -30.72 -42.10
CA LEU A 101 -12.07 -30.54 -41.56
C LEU A 101 -11.49 -29.20 -42.01
N ALA A 102 -11.55 -28.87 -43.30
CA ALA A 102 -11.10 -27.58 -43.82
C ALA A 102 -11.76 -26.39 -43.10
N LYS A 103 -13.09 -26.43 -42.92
CA LYS A 103 -13.82 -25.39 -42.18
C LYS A 103 -13.38 -25.29 -40.72
N THR A 104 -13.19 -26.42 -40.04
CA THR A 104 -12.71 -26.41 -38.65
C THR A 104 -11.27 -25.94 -38.52
N GLU A 105 -10.41 -26.26 -39.48
CA GLU A 105 -9.03 -25.76 -39.49
C GLU A 105 -8.98 -24.26 -39.71
N GLU A 106 -9.80 -23.71 -40.60
CA GLU A 106 -9.91 -22.25 -40.79
C GLU A 106 -10.39 -21.56 -39.51
N GLU A 107 -11.39 -22.12 -38.83
CA GLU A 107 -11.88 -21.60 -37.56
C GLU A 107 -10.79 -21.65 -36.47
N VAL A 108 -10.03 -22.75 -36.38
CA VAL A 108 -8.91 -22.87 -35.43
C VAL A 108 -7.80 -21.88 -35.77
N ARG A 109 -7.45 -21.70 -37.05
CA ARG A 109 -6.47 -20.71 -37.50
C ARG A 109 -6.93 -19.28 -37.22
N ARG A 110 -8.24 -19.00 -37.32
CA ARG A 110 -8.81 -17.70 -36.95
C ARG A 110 -8.72 -17.46 -35.45
N ARG A 111 -9.20 -18.41 -34.63
CA ARG A 111 -9.16 -18.31 -33.16
C ARG A 111 -7.75 -18.19 -32.61
N ARG A 112 -6.78 -18.92 -33.18
CA ARG A 112 -5.36 -18.78 -32.79
C ARG A 112 -4.82 -17.37 -33.05
N ARG A 113 -5.17 -16.76 -34.18
CA ARG A 113 -4.78 -15.37 -34.50
C ARG A 113 -5.42 -14.38 -33.53
N GLU A 114 -6.73 -14.50 -33.31
CA GLU A 114 -7.43 -13.65 -32.33
C GLU A 114 -6.86 -13.81 -30.91
N GLN A 115 -6.49 -15.03 -30.52
CA GLN A 115 -5.84 -15.27 -29.23
C GLN A 115 -4.47 -14.60 -29.15
N GLN A 116 -3.64 -14.74 -30.19
CA GLN A 116 -2.33 -14.09 -30.28
C GLN A 116 -2.46 -12.56 -30.22
N ASP A 117 -3.43 -11.99 -30.92
CA ASP A 117 -3.69 -10.55 -30.90
C ASP A 117 -4.08 -10.08 -29.49
N ARG A 118 -4.98 -10.82 -28.81
CA ARG A 118 -5.36 -10.54 -27.41
C ARG A 118 -4.19 -10.64 -26.45
N GLU A 119 -3.34 -11.65 -26.60
CA GLU A 119 -2.13 -11.81 -25.78
C GLU A 119 -1.19 -10.61 -25.97
N SER A 120 -0.99 -10.16 -27.22
CA SER A 120 -0.17 -8.98 -27.51
C SER A 120 -0.76 -7.68 -26.93
N GLU A 121 -2.09 -7.56 -26.89
CA GLU A 121 -2.78 -6.42 -26.30
C GLU A 121 -2.64 -6.42 -24.77
N ILE A 122 -2.79 -7.59 -24.14
CA ILE A 122 -2.57 -7.76 -22.69
C ILE A 122 -1.14 -7.39 -22.32
N GLU A 123 -0.14 -7.79 -23.11
CA GLU A 123 1.26 -7.43 -22.88
C GLU A 123 1.49 -5.92 -22.97
N ARG A 124 0.86 -5.24 -23.95
CA ARG A 124 0.91 -3.77 -24.04
C ARG A 124 0.34 -3.10 -22.80
N TYR A 125 -0.86 -3.51 -22.36
CA TYR A 125 -1.46 -2.95 -21.14
C TYR A 125 -0.62 -3.23 -19.90
N ARG A 126 0.01 -4.41 -19.79
CA ARG A 126 0.93 -4.71 -18.69
C ARG A 126 2.13 -3.76 -18.70
N GLN A 127 2.79 -3.59 -19.85
CA GLN A 127 3.93 -2.69 -19.98
C GLN A 127 3.54 -1.23 -19.70
N GLU A 128 2.39 -0.77 -20.20
CA GLU A 128 1.89 0.58 -19.92
C GLU A 128 1.55 0.76 -18.45
N SER A 129 0.91 -0.22 -17.80
CA SER A 129 0.60 -0.19 -16.38
C SER A 129 1.87 -0.16 -15.52
N GLU A 130 2.90 -0.94 -15.90
CA GLU A 130 4.20 -0.92 -15.23
C GLU A 130 4.91 0.43 -15.39
N ARG A 131 4.86 1.03 -16.59
CA ARG A 131 5.39 2.39 -16.84
C ARG A 131 4.68 3.42 -15.99
N GLN A 132 3.34 3.43 -15.99
CA GLN A 132 2.54 4.33 -15.16
C GLN A 132 2.84 4.14 -13.67
N ARG A 133 2.99 2.89 -13.21
CA ARG A 133 3.38 2.60 -11.83
C ARG A 133 4.75 3.16 -11.50
N ALA A 134 5.72 3.00 -12.39
CA ALA A 134 7.07 3.55 -12.21
C ALA A 134 7.06 5.09 -12.20
N GLU A 135 6.28 5.72 -13.07
CA GLU A 135 6.09 7.18 -13.11
C GLU A 135 5.47 7.70 -11.82
N MET A 136 4.39 7.08 -11.34
CA MET A 136 3.75 7.45 -10.07
C MET A 136 4.71 7.29 -8.89
N LEU A 137 5.49 6.20 -8.84
CA LEU A 137 6.48 5.98 -7.77
C LEU A 137 7.61 7.01 -7.82
N ASN A 138 8.07 7.40 -9.01
CA ASN A 138 9.10 8.42 -9.16
C ASN A 138 8.56 9.82 -8.81
N ALA A 139 7.33 10.15 -9.21
CA ALA A 139 6.65 11.38 -8.82
C ALA A 139 6.49 11.47 -7.30
N ALA A 140 5.92 10.44 -6.66
CA ALA A 140 5.76 10.39 -5.21
C ALA A 140 7.10 10.49 -4.46
N ARG A 141 8.18 9.88 -4.97
CA ARG A 141 9.53 10.03 -4.39
C ARG A 141 10.07 11.44 -4.51
N ASN A 142 9.82 12.12 -5.62
CA ASN A 142 10.27 13.49 -5.83
C ASN A 142 9.48 14.45 -4.93
N GLU A 143 8.15 14.30 -4.86
CA GLU A 143 7.29 15.06 -3.96
C GLU A 143 7.70 14.86 -2.48
N ALA A 144 7.96 13.63 -2.06
CA ALA A 144 8.42 13.36 -0.70
C ALA A 144 9.77 14.04 -0.39
N ARG A 145 10.71 14.06 -1.34
CA ARG A 145 11.99 14.75 -1.18
C ARG A 145 11.81 16.27 -1.11
N GLU A 146 10.94 16.82 -1.93
CA GLU A 146 10.64 18.26 -1.91
C GLU A 146 9.98 18.68 -0.61
N LEU A 147 8.98 17.92 -0.13
CA LEU A 147 8.33 18.16 1.16
C LEU A 147 9.33 18.11 2.31
N LEU A 148 10.23 17.12 2.33
CA LEU A 148 11.29 17.03 3.34
C LEU A 148 12.28 18.20 3.25
N ALA A 149 12.65 18.62 2.04
CA ALA A 149 13.54 19.77 1.87
C ALA A 149 12.89 21.08 2.35
N ASN A 150 11.61 21.29 2.06
CA ASN A 150 10.86 22.45 2.51
C ASN A 150 10.68 22.44 4.04
N ALA A 151 10.25 21.31 4.61
CA ALA A 151 10.11 21.17 6.06
C ALA A 151 11.44 21.42 6.81
N ASN A 152 12.57 20.94 6.26
CA ASN A 152 13.88 21.23 6.83
C ASN A 152 14.26 22.71 6.73
N ARG A 153 13.95 23.39 5.62
CA ARG A 153 14.21 24.83 5.49
C ARG A 153 13.41 25.61 6.53
N ASP A 154 12.11 25.32 6.63
CA ASP A 154 11.20 25.99 7.57
C ASP A 154 11.65 25.76 9.02
N ALA A 155 11.96 24.51 9.40
CA ALA A 155 12.48 24.19 10.72
C ALA A 155 13.79 24.94 11.04
N THR A 156 14.72 25.03 10.09
CA THR A 156 15.96 25.79 10.31
C THR A 156 15.73 27.29 10.39
N GLN A 157 14.73 27.82 9.68
CA GLN A 157 14.36 29.22 9.77
C GLN A 157 13.74 29.54 11.13
N GLU A 158 12.79 28.71 11.59
CA GLU A 158 12.16 28.88 12.90
C GLU A 158 13.17 28.77 14.05
N LEU A 159 14.13 27.83 13.96
CA LEU A 159 15.21 27.73 14.94
C LEU A 159 16.05 29.02 15.00
N ARG A 160 16.48 29.56 13.85
CA ARG A 160 17.24 30.82 13.80
C ARG A 160 16.45 32.00 14.36
N GLU A 161 15.16 32.06 14.07
CA GLU A 161 14.29 33.11 14.60
C GLU A 161 14.10 32.99 16.13
N ALA A 162 13.94 31.76 16.64
CA ALA A 162 13.86 31.49 18.07
C ALA A 162 15.17 31.84 18.79
N GLU A 163 16.31 31.48 18.23
CA GLU A 163 17.64 31.84 18.74
C GLU A 163 17.83 33.37 18.75
N ALA A 164 17.45 34.07 17.68
CA ALA A 164 17.52 35.52 17.62
C ALA A 164 16.63 36.19 18.67
N LYS A 165 15.40 35.68 18.88
CA LYS A 165 14.50 36.16 19.94
C LYS A 165 15.09 35.89 21.34
N GLY A 166 15.65 34.70 21.55
CA GLY A 166 16.32 34.34 22.81
C GLY A 166 17.51 35.25 23.13
N ASN A 167 18.37 35.52 22.14
CA ASN A 167 19.52 36.40 22.32
C ASN A 167 19.09 37.85 22.66
N ARG A 168 18.04 38.37 22.01
CA ARG A 168 17.49 39.69 22.33
C ARG A 168 16.97 39.75 23.77
N LEU A 169 16.25 38.72 24.22
CA LEU A 169 15.75 38.66 25.60
C LEU A 169 16.91 38.60 26.61
N LEU A 170 17.95 37.80 26.34
CA LEU A 170 19.15 37.73 27.18
C LEU A 170 19.88 39.08 27.27
N GLU A 171 19.99 39.80 26.15
CA GLU A 171 20.59 41.13 26.12
C GLU A 171 19.75 42.15 26.90
N GLN A 172 18.43 42.15 26.74
CA GLN A 172 17.51 42.97 27.53
C GLN A 172 17.63 42.68 29.03
N SER A 173 17.64 41.41 29.44
CA SER A 173 17.80 41.03 30.84
C SER A 173 19.16 41.45 31.40
N ARG A 174 20.23 41.37 30.61
CA ARG A 174 21.56 41.87 31.00
C ARG A 174 21.53 43.38 31.23
N HIS A 175 20.95 44.14 30.29
CA HIS A 175 20.82 45.59 30.44
C HIS A 175 20.02 45.95 31.69
N GLN A 176 18.84 45.34 31.89
CA GLN A 176 18.02 45.56 33.08
C GLN A 176 18.77 45.22 34.37
N ALA A 177 19.49 44.09 34.41
CA ALA A 177 20.30 43.72 35.58
C ALA A 177 21.40 44.76 35.87
N THR A 178 22.06 45.29 34.84
CA THR A 178 23.06 46.36 35.02
C THR A 178 22.43 47.67 35.46
N GLU A 179 21.27 48.03 34.93
CA GLU A 179 20.53 49.24 35.32
C GLU A 179 20.09 49.16 36.80
N LEU A 180 19.51 48.04 37.22
CA LEU A 180 19.12 47.80 38.62
C LEU A 180 20.33 47.79 39.56
N THR A 181 21.46 47.25 39.13
CA THR A 181 22.69 47.25 39.93
C THR A 181 23.23 48.67 40.08
N ASN A 182 23.21 49.46 39.00
CA ASN A 182 23.65 50.85 39.04
C ASN A 182 22.69 51.73 39.86
N SER A 183 21.37 51.53 39.74
CA SER A 183 20.38 52.26 40.54
C SER A 183 20.54 51.96 42.03
N ALA A 184 20.68 50.68 42.40
CA ALA A 184 20.91 50.29 43.79
C ALA A 184 22.21 50.87 44.36
N ARG A 185 23.29 50.93 43.56
CA ARG A 185 24.54 51.61 43.97
C ARG A 185 24.32 53.10 44.20
N ALA A 186 23.62 53.78 43.29
CA ALA A 186 23.33 55.21 43.40
C ALA A 186 22.47 55.51 44.65
N GLU A 187 21.46 54.68 44.95
CA GLU A 187 20.65 54.81 46.16
C GLU A 187 21.48 54.60 47.45
N VAL A 188 22.39 53.61 47.47
CA VAL A 188 23.31 53.41 48.59
C VAL A 188 24.27 54.60 48.75
N GLU A 189 24.81 55.14 47.67
CA GLU A 189 25.65 56.34 47.72
C GLU A 189 24.89 57.55 48.25
N GLN A 190 23.65 57.76 47.80
CA GLN A 190 22.77 58.82 48.29
C GLN A 190 22.47 58.68 49.78
N THR A 191 22.15 57.46 50.25
CA THR A 191 21.87 57.22 51.67
C THR A 191 23.11 57.42 52.54
N LEU A 192 24.30 57.02 52.05
CA LEU A 192 25.57 57.27 52.74
C LEU A 192 25.92 58.76 52.76
N GLU A 193 25.68 59.49 51.67
CA GLU A 193 25.89 60.94 51.62
C GLU A 193 24.95 61.66 52.60
N TRP A 194 23.67 61.29 52.63
CA TRP A 194 22.71 61.81 53.59
C TRP A 194 23.12 61.51 55.04
N ALA A 195 23.53 60.28 55.34
CA ALA A 195 24.01 59.89 56.66
C ALA A 195 25.27 60.67 57.08
N ARG A 196 26.21 60.93 56.15
CA ARG A 196 27.38 61.77 56.40
C ARG A 196 26.99 63.23 56.67
N ALA A 197 26.07 63.79 55.90
CA ALA A 197 25.57 65.14 56.12
C ALA A 197 24.89 65.28 57.49
N GLN A 198 24.08 64.29 57.88
CA GLN A 198 23.44 64.25 59.19
C GLN A 198 24.46 64.12 60.32
N ALA A 199 25.47 63.25 60.18
CA ALA A 199 26.54 63.10 61.16
C ALA A 199 27.33 64.41 61.33
N SER A 200 27.69 65.09 60.25
CA SER A 200 28.35 66.40 60.28
C SER A 200 27.51 67.46 60.99
N ALA A 201 26.19 67.47 60.79
CA ALA A 201 25.28 68.39 61.49
C ALA A 201 25.15 68.09 63.00
N ILE A 202 25.15 66.81 63.40
CA ILE A 202 25.16 66.42 64.82
C ILE A 202 26.49 66.82 65.47
N LEU A 203 27.61 66.57 64.80
CA LEU A 203 28.94 66.93 65.29
C LEU A 203 29.10 68.44 65.45
N SER A 204 28.66 69.25 64.48
CA SER A 204 28.73 70.71 64.61
C SER A 204 27.88 71.22 65.77
N ARG A 205 26.66 70.68 65.94
CA ARG A 205 25.80 71.01 67.09
C ARG A 205 26.44 70.61 68.42
N ALA A 206 27.03 69.42 68.49
CA ALA A 206 27.73 68.95 69.68
C ALA A 206 28.95 69.81 70.00
N GLN A 207 29.73 70.20 68.99
CA GLN A 207 30.87 71.10 69.13
C GLN A 207 30.43 72.46 69.69
N THR A 208 29.44 73.11 69.09
CA THR A 208 28.92 74.39 69.59
C THR A 208 28.37 74.25 71.02
N GLY A 209 27.68 73.16 71.35
CA GLY A 209 27.21 72.90 72.71
C GLY A 209 28.34 72.72 73.72
N ALA A 210 29.40 72.00 73.34
CA ALA A 210 30.59 71.84 74.17
C ALA A 210 31.34 73.16 74.38
N GLU A 211 31.51 73.97 73.33
CA GLU A 211 32.10 75.31 73.41
C GLU A 211 31.32 76.21 74.37
N GLN A 212 29.98 76.17 74.32
CA GLN A 212 29.12 76.91 75.25
C GLN A 212 29.31 76.48 76.71
N LEU A 213 29.42 75.17 76.98
CA LEU A 213 29.63 74.65 78.33
C LEU A 213 31.03 74.99 78.87
N LEU A 214 32.07 74.91 78.04
CA LEU A 214 33.43 75.27 78.44
C LEU A 214 33.56 76.78 78.70
N ALA A 215 32.93 77.61 77.87
CA ALA A 215 32.87 79.06 78.10
C ALA A 215 32.14 79.39 79.41
N ALA A 216 31.03 78.71 79.71
CA ALA A 216 30.30 78.86 80.97
C ALA A 216 31.12 78.41 82.19
N ALA A 217 32.04 77.45 82.03
CA ALA A 217 32.98 77.02 83.05
C ALA A 217 34.16 77.99 83.26
N GLY A 218 34.25 79.06 82.47
CA GLY A 218 35.25 80.13 82.63
C GLY A 218 36.56 79.91 81.88
N LEU A 219 36.66 78.93 80.96
CA LEU A 219 37.81 78.78 80.09
C LEU A 219 37.82 79.88 79.01
N GLY A 220 38.99 80.49 78.79
CA GLY A 220 39.17 81.47 77.72
C GLY A 220 39.15 80.81 76.33
N GLU A 221 38.88 81.59 75.28
CA GLU A 221 38.74 81.06 73.90
C GLU A 221 40.01 80.33 73.40
N SER A 222 41.19 80.70 73.90
CA SER A 222 42.45 80.01 73.63
C SER A 222 42.54 78.62 74.27
N GLU A 223 41.99 78.45 75.47
CA GLU A 223 42.01 77.17 76.21
C GLU A 223 41.00 76.19 75.61
N ILE A 224 39.84 76.70 75.18
CA ILE A 224 38.81 75.92 74.46
C ILE A 224 39.36 75.36 73.15
N LYS A 225 40.10 76.17 72.37
CA LYS A 225 40.77 75.72 71.14
C LYS A 225 41.82 74.64 71.44
N GLY A 226 42.59 74.78 72.52
CA GLY A 226 43.58 73.78 72.94
C GLY A 226 42.94 72.43 73.32
N VAL A 227 41.83 72.44 74.07
CA VAL A 227 41.08 71.22 74.42
C VAL A 227 40.49 70.57 73.17
N GLY A 228 39.92 71.36 72.25
CA GLY A 228 39.42 70.86 70.97
C GLY A 228 40.51 70.15 70.14
N GLN A 229 41.70 70.76 70.04
CA GLN A 229 42.85 70.17 69.35
C GLN A 229 43.27 68.84 70.00
N ALA A 230 43.37 68.78 71.32
CA ALA A 230 43.76 67.57 72.05
C ALA A 230 42.75 66.41 71.88
N ILE A 231 41.45 66.72 71.80
CA ILE A 231 40.41 65.71 71.53
C ILE A 231 40.55 65.18 70.10
N VAL A 232 40.75 66.06 69.11
CA VAL A 232 40.98 65.65 67.73
C VAL A 232 42.22 64.76 67.63
N ASP A 233 43.33 65.15 68.25
CA ASP A 233 44.57 64.36 68.28
C ASP A 233 44.35 62.98 68.93
N ALA A 234 43.61 62.91 70.04
CA ALA A 234 43.30 61.66 70.72
C ALA A 234 42.38 60.75 69.87
N VAL A 235 41.38 61.31 69.20
CA VAL A 235 40.50 60.56 68.29
C VAL A 235 41.28 60.06 67.07
N GLN A 236 42.18 60.89 66.54
CA GLN A 236 43.01 60.52 65.39
C GLN A 236 43.97 59.39 65.75
N GLN A 237 44.62 59.46 66.92
CA GLN A 237 45.43 58.37 67.47
C GLN A 237 44.60 57.09 67.72
N ALA A 238 43.38 57.20 68.25
CA ALA A 238 42.49 56.05 68.43
C ALA A 238 42.03 55.44 67.10
N THR A 239 41.79 56.27 66.08
CA THR A 239 41.39 55.84 64.75
C THR A 239 42.55 55.19 63.99
N GLU A 240 43.77 55.73 64.13
CA GLU A 240 45.00 55.15 63.59
C GLU A 240 45.33 53.82 64.28
N ALA A 241 45.19 53.76 65.61
CA ALA A 241 45.32 52.52 66.37
C ALA A 241 44.31 51.46 65.89
N ALA A 242 43.06 51.86 65.59
CA ALA A 242 42.03 50.97 65.06
C ALA A 242 42.22 50.61 63.56
N ARG A 243 42.95 51.42 62.79
CA ARG A 243 43.33 51.13 61.39
C ARG A 243 44.49 50.15 61.27
N THR A 244 45.23 49.90 62.35
CA THR A 244 46.20 48.81 62.40
C THR A 244 45.44 47.49 62.23
N PRO A 245 45.67 46.72 61.15
CA PRO A 245 44.88 45.53 60.91
C PRO A 245 45.13 44.52 62.04
N PRO A 246 44.10 43.88 62.63
CA PRO A 246 44.32 42.63 63.33
C PRO A 246 44.98 41.67 62.34
N ALA A 247 46.06 41.03 62.78
CA ALA A 247 46.80 40.05 62.02
C ALA A 247 45.84 39.09 61.30
N GLN A 248 46.16 38.82 60.03
CA GLN A 248 45.49 37.91 59.12
C GLN A 248 44.84 36.71 59.85
N THR A 249 43.54 36.79 60.12
CA THR A 249 42.75 35.58 60.32
C THR A 249 42.61 34.93 58.95
N ARG A 250 43.49 33.94 58.75
CA ARG A 250 43.44 32.80 57.84
C ARG A 250 42.09 32.67 57.11
N PRO A 251 42.05 32.56 55.77
CA PRO A 251 40.80 32.34 55.07
C PRO A 251 40.14 31.06 55.59
N ALA A 252 38.87 31.16 55.94
CA ALA A 252 38.04 30.00 56.25
C ALA A 252 38.12 29.01 55.07
N PRO A 253 38.24 27.69 55.32
CA PRO A 253 38.17 26.71 54.24
C PRO A 253 36.84 26.89 53.52
N ALA A 254 36.89 26.95 52.19
CA ALA A 254 35.70 26.89 51.35
C ALA A 254 34.84 25.71 51.83
N LEU A 255 33.62 26.00 52.26
CA LEU A 255 32.58 24.98 52.35
C LEU A 255 32.47 24.37 50.95
N ALA A 256 32.97 23.14 50.82
CA ALA A 256 32.64 22.28 49.71
C ALA A 256 31.11 22.25 49.61
N ALA A 257 30.60 22.60 48.44
CA ALA A 257 29.21 22.37 48.09
C ALA A 257 28.87 20.89 48.37
N PRO A 258 27.69 20.57 48.90
CA PRO A 258 27.25 19.18 48.97
C PRO A 258 27.26 18.57 47.56
N PRO A 259 27.68 17.30 47.38
CA PRO A 259 27.61 16.66 46.08
C PRO A 259 26.16 16.68 45.60
N VAL A 260 25.96 17.30 44.44
CA VAL A 260 24.70 17.23 43.71
C VAL A 260 24.49 15.77 43.31
N SER A 261 23.53 15.12 43.96
CA SER A 261 23.01 13.83 43.54
C SER A 261 22.61 13.90 42.05
N PRO A 262 22.94 12.88 41.23
CA PRO A 262 22.41 12.83 39.86
C PRO A 262 20.88 12.77 39.91
N PRO A 263 20.18 13.37 38.93
CA PRO A 263 18.72 13.34 38.89
C PRO A 263 18.24 11.89 38.81
N ALA A 264 17.35 11.55 39.74
CA ALA A 264 16.56 10.34 39.68
C ALA A 264 15.82 10.29 38.35
N THR A 265 16.12 9.28 37.55
CA THR A 265 15.21 8.78 36.51
C THR A 265 13.82 8.57 37.13
N PRO A 266 12.75 9.13 36.57
CA PRO A 266 11.40 8.80 37.01
C PRO A 266 11.18 7.31 36.77
N LYS A 267 10.95 6.60 37.87
CA LYS A 267 10.43 5.24 37.89
C LYS A 267 9.07 5.32 37.21
N LEU A 268 8.95 4.76 36.01
CA LEU A 268 7.65 4.46 35.42
C LEU A 268 6.90 3.56 36.40
N GLU A 269 5.79 4.07 36.92
CA GLU A 269 4.71 3.23 37.39
C GLU A 269 4.22 2.42 36.20
N GLU A 270 4.56 1.13 36.18
CA GLU A 270 3.87 0.13 35.38
C GLU A 270 2.46 -0.02 35.94
N THR A 271 1.55 0.75 35.36
CA THR A 271 0.12 0.45 35.34
C THR A 271 -0.05 -0.90 34.64
N LYS A 272 -0.38 -1.93 35.42
CA LYS A 272 -0.95 -3.18 34.91
C LYS A 272 -2.13 -2.84 34.01
N THR A 273 -1.93 -3.02 32.72
CA THR A 273 -3.02 -3.02 31.74
C THR A 273 -2.99 -4.39 31.08
N ASP A 274 -4.07 -5.12 31.29
CA ASP A 274 -4.44 -6.36 30.61
C ASP A 274 -4.19 -6.28 29.10
N LYS A 275 -3.45 -7.24 28.56
CA LYS A 275 -3.70 -7.75 27.21
C LYS A 275 -3.25 -9.22 27.12
N PRO A 276 -4.02 -10.10 26.46
CA PRO A 276 -3.89 -11.53 26.63
C PRO A 276 -2.79 -12.12 25.72
N ALA A 277 -2.43 -13.35 26.10
CA ALA A 277 -1.45 -14.24 25.50
C ALA A 277 -1.52 -14.40 23.98
N PRO A 278 -0.39 -14.76 23.36
CA PRO A 278 -0.36 -15.76 22.31
C PRO A 278 0.31 -17.03 22.83
N GLU A 279 -0.40 -18.14 22.70
CA GLU A 279 0.12 -19.49 22.90
C GLU A 279 1.27 -19.76 21.93
N ALA A 280 2.32 -20.38 22.48
CA ALA A 280 3.34 -21.06 21.73
C ALA A 280 2.87 -22.48 21.36
N SER A 281 3.49 -23.00 20.29
CA SER A 281 3.54 -24.39 19.79
C SER A 281 2.82 -24.51 18.45
N GLY A 282 3.46 -24.86 17.34
CA GLY A 282 4.78 -25.42 17.11
C GLY A 282 4.63 -26.39 15.95
N GLU A 283 5.46 -26.27 14.91
CA GLU A 283 5.79 -27.38 14.04
C GLU A 283 7.10 -27.06 13.30
N GLN A 284 8.05 -27.98 13.47
CA GLN A 284 9.35 -28.05 12.85
C GLN A 284 9.22 -28.67 11.46
N GLU A 285 10.03 -28.21 10.50
CA GLU A 285 10.74 -29.02 9.48
C GLU A 285 11.63 -28.03 8.69
N ALA A 286 12.94 -27.95 8.96
CA ALA A 286 14.02 -28.82 8.47
C ALA A 286 14.29 -28.71 6.95
N GLN A 287 15.37 -27.99 6.60
CA GLN A 287 16.32 -28.14 5.47
C GLN A 287 17.05 -26.78 5.30
N SER A 288 18.31 -26.56 5.72
CA SER A 288 19.58 -27.11 5.20
C SER A 288 19.55 -27.12 3.66
N GLU A 289 20.24 -26.27 2.92
CA GLU A 289 21.69 -26.08 2.76
C GLU A 289 21.89 -24.67 2.14
N GLY A 290 23.00 -23.94 2.19
CA GLY A 290 24.40 -24.30 2.24
C GLY A 290 25.14 -23.24 1.40
N SER A 291 25.92 -22.40 2.08
CA SER A 291 27.12 -21.69 1.64
C SER A 291 27.27 -21.21 0.19
N ALA A 292 27.35 -19.89 0.04
CA ALA A 292 28.30 -19.26 -0.88
C ALA A 292 29.75 -19.64 -0.47
N PRO A 293 30.70 -19.68 -1.42
CA PRO A 293 31.56 -18.49 -1.60
C PRO A 293 32.03 -18.23 -3.05
N SER A 294 32.37 -16.95 -3.27
CA SER A 294 33.60 -16.43 -3.91
C SER A 294 34.30 -17.32 -4.95
N GLY A 295 34.44 -16.94 -6.22
CA GLY A 295 35.21 -15.80 -6.68
C GLY A 295 36.64 -16.24 -7.01
N GLU A 296 36.97 -16.40 -8.30
CA GLU A 296 38.31 -16.41 -8.93
C GLU A 296 38.09 -16.61 -10.46
N SER A 297 38.54 -15.68 -11.31
CA SER A 297 39.79 -15.74 -12.08
C SER A 297 39.65 -16.66 -13.32
N GLN A 298 39.55 -16.09 -14.52
CA GLN A 298 40.64 -15.84 -15.48
C GLN A 298 40.85 -17.00 -16.45
N ASP A 299 41.14 -16.62 -17.69
CA ASP A 299 41.67 -17.43 -18.81
C ASP A 299 40.67 -18.44 -19.42
N ASP A 300 40.62 -18.70 -20.72
CA ASP A 300 41.53 -18.43 -21.82
C ASP A 300 40.80 -18.70 -23.16
N GLN A 301 41.32 -18.13 -24.25
CA GLN A 301 41.36 -18.61 -25.65
C GLN A 301 40.13 -19.33 -26.26
N GLN A 302 39.46 -18.77 -27.28
CA GLN A 302 39.75 -18.92 -28.74
C GLN A 302 39.69 -20.37 -29.29
N PRO A 303 39.35 -20.60 -30.57
CA PRO A 303 39.25 -19.66 -31.70
C PRO A 303 37.86 -19.51 -32.34
#